data_AF-A0A9E5UVL7-F1
#
_entry.id   AF-A0A9E5UVL7-F1
#
_cell.length_a   1.000
_cell.length_b   1.000
_cell.length_c   1.000
_cell.angle_alpha   90.00
_cell.angle_beta   90.00
_cell.angle_gamma   90.00
#
_symmetry.space_group_name_H-M   'P 1'
#
loop_
_entity.id
_entity.type
_entity.pdbx_description
1 polymer ?
#
loop_
_entity_poly.entity_id
_entity_poly.type
_entity_poly.pdbx_seq_one_letter_code
_entity_poly.pdbx_strand_id
1 'polypeptide(L)'
;MQYAADVARQFILAADEPQDGAFVFNLGGKPVHMQTVVELIQQHVPGAQITYNAEQSLPFAAAFDDAALHQRFSQVSGTPLETGIAETLERFRQLG
;
A
#
# COMPACT_ATOMS: atom_id res chain seq x y z
N MET A 1 3.69 -2.07 0.89
CA MET A 1 2.93 -1.13 0.01
C MET A 1 1.50 -1.03 0.50
N GLN A 2 0.86 0.13 0.38
CA GLN A 2 -0.48 0.40 0.91
C GLN A 2 -1.37 0.98 -0.19
N TYR A 3 -2.57 0.41 -0.37
CA TYR A 3 -3.56 0.94 -1.31
C TYR A 3 -4.45 1.97 -0.60
N ALA A 4 -4.69 3.12 -1.23
CA ALA A 4 -5.37 4.25 -0.61
C ALA A 4 -6.77 3.90 -0.05
N ALA A 5 -7.51 3.04 -0.76
CA ALA A 5 -8.83 2.59 -0.29
C ALA A 5 -8.76 1.79 1.01
N ASP A 6 -7.71 0.98 1.20
CA ASP A 6 -7.54 0.20 2.43
C ASP A 6 -7.12 1.07 3.61
N VAL A 7 -6.25 2.05 3.36
CA VAL A 7 -5.87 3.05 4.35
C VAL A 7 -7.10 3.85 4.81
N ALA A 8 -7.95 4.27 3.87
CA ALA A 8 -9.18 4.98 4.19
C ALA A 8 -10.14 4.13 5.03
N ARG A 9 -10.32 2.85 4.67
CA ARG A 9 -11.13 1.92 5.47
C ARG A 9 -10.59 1.74 6.88
N GLN A 10 -9.28 1.55 7.02
CA GLN A 10 -8.66 1.41 8.34
C GLN A 10 -8.78 2.68 9.18
N PHE A 11 -8.65 3.86 8.55
CA PHE A 11 -8.84 5.14 9.21
C PHE A 11 -10.27 5.31 9.73
N ILE A 12 -11.27 4.97 8.91
CA ILE A 12 -12.69 5.02 9.30
C ILE A 12 -12.96 4.06 10.47
N LEU A 13 -12.48 2.81 10.39
CA LEU A 13 -12.62 1.85 11.49
C LEU A 13 -11.99 2.35 12.79
N ALA A 14 -10.80 2.95 12.72
CA ALA A 14 -10.15 3.52 13.90
C ALA A 14 -10.91 4.72 14.49
N ALA A 15 -11.66 5.47 13.67
CA ALA A 15 -12.49 6.58 14.13
C ALA A 15 -13.83 6.12 14.71
N ASP A 16 -14.41 5.04 14.17
CA ASP A 16 -15.71 4.51 14.59
C ASP A 16 -15.62 3.62 15.84
N GLU A 17 -14.44 3.10 16.18
CA GLU A 17 -14.20 2.27 17.35
C GLU A 17 -13.43 3.03 18.45
N PRO A 18 -14.13 3.56 19.48
CA PRO A 18 -13.48 4.29 20.57
C PRO A 18 -12.42 3.43 21.25
N GLN A 19 -11.24 4.01 21.46
CA GLN A 19 -10.12 3.34 22.12
C GLN A 19 -9.87 3.96 23.50
N ASP A 20 -9.56 3.13 24.49
CA ASP A 20 -9.09 3.60 25.79
C ASP A 20 -7.59 3.90 25.72
N GLY A 21 -7.25 5.06 25.16
CA GLY A 21 -5.89 5.56 25.04
C GLY A 21 -5.52 6.08 23.64
N ALA A 22 -4.31 6.63 23.54
CA ALA A 22 -3.75 7.14 22.29
C ALA A 22 -2.81 6.11 21.67
N PHE A 23 -3.36 5.18 20.90
CA PHE A 23 -2.58 4.13 20.23
C PHE A 23 -2.06 4.60 18.87
N VAL A 24 -0.85 4.16 18.53
CA VAL A 24 -0.24 4.34 17.22
C VAL A 24 0.10 2.98 16.67
N PHE A 25 -0.31 2.71 15.44
CA PHE A 25 -0.11 1.43 14.77
C PHE A 25 0.55 1.64 13.42
N ASN A 26 1.44 0.73 13.03
CA ASN A 26 1.84 0.63 11.64
C ASN A 26 0.76 -0.12 10.87
N LEU A 27 0.47 0.34 9.65
CA LEU A 27 -0.36 -0.41 8.70
C LEU A 27 0.41 -1.55 8.02
N GLY A 28 1.75 -1.55 8.16
CA GLY A 28 2.65 -2.57 7.63
C GLY A 28 2.46 -2.86 6.15
N GLY A 29 2.25 -4.13 5.84
CA GLY A 29 2.20 -4.66 4.48
C GLY A 29 3.55 -5.17 3.97
N LYS A 30 3.49 -6.01 2.94
CA LYS A 30 4.69 -6.68 2.39
C LYS A 30 5.66 -5.66 1.78
N PRO A 31 6.96 -5.74 2.10
CA PRO A 31 8.01 -5.05 1.36
C PRO A 31 7.99 -5.49 -0.10
N VAL A 32 8.15 -4.56 -1.03
CA VAL A 32 8.20 -4.85 -2.46
C VAL A 32 9.33 -4.05 -3.09
N HIS A 33 10.09 -4.69 -3.97
CA HIS A 33 11.13 -4.04 -4.75
C HIS A 33 10.53 -3.16 -5.84
N MET A 34 11.16 -2.01 -6.12
CA MET A 34 10.70 -1.12 -7.19
C MET A 34 10.65 -1.79 -8.55
N GLN A 35 11.56 -2.74 -8.81
CA GLN A 35 11.53 -3.56 -10.01
C GLN A 35 10.16 -4.21 -10.24
N THR A 36 9.59 -4.84 -9.22
CA THR A 36 8.27 -5.51 -9.30
C THR A 36 7.15 -4.52 -9.63
N VAL A 37 7.23 -3.29 -9.09
CA VAL A 37 6.25 -2.24 -9.39
C VAL A 37 6.31 -1.83 -10.86
N VAL A 38 7.52 -1.64 -11.38
CA VAL A 38 7.76 -1.26 -12.78
C VAL A 38 7.28 -2.36 -13.72
N GLU A 39 7.62 -3.61 -13.43
CA GLU A 39 7.18 -4.77 -14.22
C GLU A 39 5.65 -4.86 -14.29
N LEU A 40 4.96 -4.70 -13.15
CA LEU A 40 3.49 -4.71 -13.11
C LEU A 40 2.88 -3.55 -13.90
N ILE A 41 3.46 -2.34 -13.83
CA ILE A 41 2.97 -1.21 -14.64
C ILE A 41 3.15 -1.49 -16.14
N GLN A 42 4.30 -2.03 -16.55
CA GLN A 42 4.61 -2.32 -17.95
C GLN A 42 3.73 -3.43 -18.53
N GLN A 43 3.28 -4.38 -17.71
CA GLN A 43 2.29 -5.39 -18.12
C GLN A 43 0.94 -4.75 -18.51
N HIS A 44 0.53 -3.68 -17.81
CA HIS A 44 -0.72 -2.97 -18.09
C HIS A 44 -0.58 -1.85 -19.12
N VAL A 45 0.63 -1.31 -19.31
CA VAL A 45 0.92 -0.23 -20.25
C VAL A 45 2.16 -0.59 -21.08
N PRO A 46 1.99 -1.43 -22.12
CA PRO A 46 3.10 -1.81 -22.98
C PRO A 46 3.76 -0.58 -23.62
N GLY A 47 5.10 -0.50 -23.52
CA GLY A 47 5.87 0.62 -24.06
C GLY A 47 6.07 1.80 -23.09
N ALA A 48 5.56 1.73 -21.86
CA ALA A 48 5.87 2.71 -20.83
C ALA A 48 7.38 2.75 -20.53
N GLN A 49 7.99 3.92 -20.70
CA GLN A 49 9.40 4.17 -20.39
C GLN A 49 9.51 4.60 -18.94
N ILE A 50 10.05 3.73 -18.08
CA ILE A 50 10.14 3.95 -16.63
C ILE A 50 11.58 3.66 -16.18
N THR A 51 12.16 4.57 -15.41
CA THR A 51 13.50 4.41 -14.82
C THR A 51 13.42 4.45 -13.30
N TYR A 52 14.31 3.71 -12.62
CA TYR A 52 14.46 3.73 -11.16
C TYR A 52 15.91 3.40 -10.79
N ASN A 53 16.36 3.80 -9.60
CA ASN A 53 17.66 3.42 -9.09
C ASN A 53 17.55 2.11 -8.28
N ALA A 54 18.16 1.04 -8.78
CA ALA A 54 18.12 -0.27 -8.14
C ALA A 54 19.08 -0.41 -6.95
N GLU A 55 20.13 0.42 -6.89
CA GLU A 55 21.22 0.30 -5.91
C GLU A 55 21.04 1.22 -4.70
N GLN A 56 20.24 2.27 -4.85
CA GLN A 56 20.02 3.26 -3.81
C GLN A 56 18.76 2.92 -3.00
N SER A 57 18.95 2.26 -1.86
CA SER A 57 17.91 2.21 -0.83
C SER A 57 17.83 3.56 -0.13
N LEU A 58 16.59 4.01 0.11
CA LEU A 58 16.35 5.13 1.02
C LEU A 58 16.67 4.69 2.46
N PRO A 59 17.05 5.62 3.35
CA PRO A 59 17.39 5.33 4.75
C PRO A 59 16.13 5.09 5.61
N PHE A 60 15.22 4.24 5.12
CA PHE A 60 13.98 3.86 5.80
C PHE A 60 13.98 2.35 6.05
N ALA A 61 13.23 1.91 7.06
CA ALA A 61 13.04 0.50 7.31
C ALA A 61 12.35 -0.17 6.11
N ALA A 62 12.81 -1.36 5.73
CA ALA A 62 12.25 -2.12 4.61
C ALA A 62 10.83 -2.65 4.90
N ALA A 63 10.52 -2.88 6.18
CA ALA A 63 9.25 -3.41 6.65
C ALA A 63 8.88 -2.75 7.99
N PHE A 64 7.59 -2.73 8.29
CA PHE A 64 7.04 -2.32 9.59
C PHE A 64 6.19 -3.44 10.16
N ASP A 65 6.31 -3.68 11.47
CA ASP A 65 5.48 -4.65 12.18
C ASP A 65 4.07 -4.09 12.39
N ASP A 66 3.07 -4.79 11.86
CA ASP A 66 1.64 -4.49 11.94
C ASP A 66 0.86 -5.46 12.86
N ALA A 67 1.55 -6.34 13.61
CA ALA A 67 0.91 -7.31 14.49
C ALA A 67 -0.04 -6.65 15.51
N ALA A 68 0.35 -5.49 16.06
CA ALA A 68 -0.48 -4.76 17.02
C ALA A 68 -1.78 -4.23 16.41
N LEU A 69 -1.77 -3.84 15.12
CA LEU A 69 -2.96 -3.42 14.40
C LEU A 69 -3.92 -4.61 14.22
N HIS A 70 -3.38 -5.74 13.74
CA HIS A 70 -4.14 -6.97 13.51
C HIS A 70 -4.72 -7.59 14.78
N GLN A 71 -4.06 -7.41 15.93
CA GLN A 71 -4.58 -7.84 17.22
C GLN A 71 -5.72 -6.94 17.72
N ARG A 72 -5.70 -5.65 17.34
CA ARG A 72 -6.67 -4.67 17.83
C ARG A 72 -7.94 -4.61 17.01
N PHE A 73 -7.82 -4.60 15.68
CA PHE A 73 -8.96 -4.46 14.77
C PHE A 73 -9.30 -5.80 14.14
N SER A 74 -10.60 -6.14 14.15
CA SER A 74 -11.09 -7.39 13.56
C SER A 74 -10.94 -7.44 12.03
N GLN A 75 -10.77 -6.28 11.40
CA GLN A 75 -10.58 -6.16 9.97
C GLN A 75 -9.42 -5.21 9.66
N VAL A 76 -8.43 -5.74 8.95
CA VAL A 76 -7.35 -4.97 8.33
C VAL A 76 -7.30 -5.35 6.86
N SER A 77 -7.64 -4.42 5.98
CA SER A 77 -7.70 -4.67 4.53
C SER A 77 -6.31 -4.64 3.90
N GLY A 78 -6.06 -5.56 2.98
CA GLY A 78 -4.80 -5.65 2.23
C GLY A 78 -5.04 -6.01 0.77
N THR A 79 -5.26 -5.00 -0.06
CA THR A 79 -5.38 -5.16 -1.52
C THR A 79 -4.06 -5.67 -2.09
N PRO A 80 -4.06 -6.75 -2.90
CA PRO A 80 -2.85 -7.21 -3.58
C PRO A 80 -2.24 -6.11 -4.43
N LEU A 81 -0.91 -6.06 -4.49
CA LEU A 81 -0.21 -5.00 -5.21
C LEU A 81 -0.66 -4.89 -6.69
N GLU A 82 -0.76 -6.02 -7.38
CA GLU A 82 -1.20 -6.10 -8.77
C GLU A 82 -2.60 -5.48 -8.95
N THR A 83 -3.56 -5.86 -8.09
CA THR A 83 -4.90 -5.28 -8.07
C THR A 83 -4.86 -3.78 -7.83
N GLY A 84 -4.08 -3.32 -6.84
CA GLY A 84 -3.93 -1.90 -6.52
C GLY A 84 -3.35 -1.10 -7.69
N ILE A 85 -2.35 -1.62 -8.40
CA ILE A 85 -1.78 -0.99 -9.60
C ILE A 85 -2.82 -0.94 -10.72
N ALA A 86 -3.48 -2.06 -11.02
CA ALA A 86 -4.48 -2.15 -12.09
C ALA A 86 -5.64 -1.16 -11.87
N GLU A 87 -6.22 -1.14 -10.66
CA GLU A 87 -7.30 -0.22 -10.30
C GLU A 87 -6.84 1.24 -10.34
N THR A 88 -5.61 1.51 -9.91
CA THR A 88 -5.05 2.87 -9.94
C THR A 88 -4.89 3.36 -11.39
N LEU A 89 -4.32 2.54 -12.27
CA LEU A 89 -4.17 2.87 -13.69
C LEU A 89 -5.51 3.13 -14.36
N GLU A 90 -6.52 2.29 -14.07
CA GLU A 90 -7.86 2.48 -14.61
C GLU A 90 -8.49 3.81 -14.17
N ARG A 91 -8.33 4.20 -12.90
CA ARG A 91 -8.79 5.51 -12.42
C ARG A 91 -8.09 6.66 -13.15
N PHE A 92 -6.78 6.59 -13.39
CA PHE A 92 -6.07 7.63 -14.13
C PHE A 92 -6.53 7.74 -15.59
N ARG A 93 -6.85 6.63 -16.25
CA ARG A 93 -7.40 6.64 -17.62
C ARG A 93 -8.76 7.35 -17.71
N GLN A 94 -9.56 7.28 -16.65
CA GLN A 94 -10.88 7.92 -16.60
C GLN A 94 -10.82 9.42 -16.27
N LEU A 95 -9.71 9.89 -15.71
CA LEU A 95 -9.51 11.29 -15.31
C LEU A 95 -8.77 12.13 -16.37
N GLY A 96 -8.15 11.48 -17.37
CA GLY A 96 -7.48 12.12 -18.50
C GLY A 96 -8.40 12.27 -19.70
#